data_AF-A0A1C3PCP8-F1
#
_entry.id   AF-A0A1C3PCP8-F1
#
_cell.length_a   1.000
_cell.length_b   1.000
_cell.length_c   1.000
_cell.angle_alpha   90.00
_cell.angle_beta   90.00
_cell.angle_gamma   90.00
#
_symmetry.space_group_name_H-M   'P 1'
#
loop_
_entity.id
_entity.type
_entity.pdbx_description
1 polymer ?
#
loop_
_entity_poly.entity_id
_entity_poly.type
_entity_poly.pdbx_seq_one_letter_code
_entity_poly.pdbx_strand_id
1 'polypeptide(L)'
;MSVLGSGVTGMYDTLVRRLGEVANLFSPDRNPNGLVGVVGAARAGGELLSAPDVSASQRIGDFVVLVAGVNLAVGLFNLLPLFPLDGGHLAVLGFEQARHGVRRLTGYRGPVKRVDLVKLLPAAYAMVAFFVLLSLLILSADIVNPIRFN
;
A
#
# COMPACT_ATOMS: atom_id res chain seq x y z
N MET A 1 -27.91 -12.28 13.92
CA MET A 1 -27.28 -10.97 14.15
C MET A 1 -25.77 -11.07 14.52
N SER A 2 -25.00 -12.06 14.05
CA SER A 2 -23.58 -12.23 14.46
C SER A 2 -22.52 -12.03 13.35
N VAL A 3 -22.92 -11.85 12.10
CA VAL A 3 -21.99 -11.82 10.95
C VAL A 3 -21.25 -10.49 10.79
N LEU A 4 -21.80 -9.40 11.33
CA LEU A 4 -21.18 -8.07 11.31
C LEU A 4 -20.04 -7.93 12.33
N GLY A 5 -20.06 -8.70 13.43
CA GLY A 5 -19.00 -8.68 14.45
C GLY A 5 -17.74 -9.41 14.00
N SER A 6 -17.89 -10.57 13.34
CA SER A 6 -16.74 -11.38 12.90
C SER A 6 -15.93 -10.74 11.78
N GLY A 7 -16.55 -9.93 10.91
CA GLY A 7 -15.85 -9.21 9.84
C GLY A 7 -14.90 -8.14 10.38
N VAL A 8 -15.37 -7.34 11.34
CA VAL A 8 -14.57 -6.28 11.95
C VAL A 8 -13.50 -6.86 12.86
N THR A 9 -13.84 -7.83 13.71
CA THR A 9 -12.85 -8.50 14.58
C THR A 9 -11.80 -9.26 13.76
N GLY A 10 -12.20 -9.91 12.65
CA GLY A 10 -11.26 -10.57 11.74
C GLY A 10 -10.35 -9.60 10.99
N MET A 11 -10.84 -8.39 10.64
CA MET A 11 -10.00 -7.32 10.10
C MET A 11 -9.00 -6.80 11.13
N TYR A 12 -9.41 -6.64 12.38
CA TYR A 12 -8.52 -6.25 13.48
C TYR A 12 -7.44 -7.30 13.71
N ASP A 13 -7.80 -8.58 13.82
CA ASP A 13 -6.82 -9.67 13.99
C ASP A 13 -5.86 -9.76 12.80
N THR A 14 -6.37 -9.59 11.58
CA THR A 14 -5.52 -9.59 10.39
C THR A 14 -4.57 -8.40 10.39
N LEU A 15 -5.04 -7.19 10.71
CA LEU A 15 -4.20 -5.99 10.79
C LEU A 15 -3.13 -6.12 11.87
N VAL A 16 -3.51 -6.54 13.07
CA VAL A 16 -2.58 -6.72 14.21
C VAL A 16 -1.54 -7.78 13.89
N ARG A 17 -1.96 -8.91 13.28
CA ARG A 17 -1.03 -9.96 12.87
C ARG A 17 -0.05 -9.50 11.79
N ARG A 18 -0.53 -8.75 10.80
CA ARG A 18 0.31 -8.18 9.74
C ARG A 18 1.27 -7.11 10.26
N LEU A 19 0.86 -6.28 11.23
CA LEU A 19 1.74 -5.32 11.89
C LEU A 19 2.79 -6.01 12.78
N GLY A 20 2.42 -7.10 13.47
CA GLY A 20 3.36 -7.95 14.21
C GLY A 20 4.40 -8.62 13.31
N GLU A 21 4.02 -8.98 12.07
CA GLU A 21 4.95 -9.50 11.06
C GLU A 21 5.98 -8.45 10.60
N VAL A 22 5.64 -7.15 10.61
CA VAL A 22 6.59 -6.06 10.32
C VAL A 22 7.68 -5.97 11.39
N ALA A 23 7.36 -6.23 12.66
CA ALA A 23 8.34 -6.23 13.74
C ALA A 23 9.34 -7.41 13.63
N ASN A 24 8.94 -8.51 12.98
CA ASN A 24 9.74 -9.72 12.84
C ASN A 24 10.54 -9.80 11.53
N LEU A 25 10.62 -8.70 10.76
CA LEU A 25 11.34 -8.66 9.48
C LEU A 25 12.84 -9.01 9.59
N PHE A 26 13.43 -8.86 10.78
CA PHE A 26 14.84 -9.17 11.06
C PHE A 26 15.06 -10.52 11.77
N SER A 27 14.00 -11.29 12.02
CA SER A 27 14.11 -12.55 12.77
C SER A 27 14.48 -13.72 11.84
N PRO A 28 15.30 -14.70 12.28
CA PRO A 28 15.69 -15.87 11.48
C PRO A 28 14.52 -16.76 11.05
N ASP A 29 13.44 -16.79 11.83
CA ASP A 29 12.23 -17.59 11.56
C ASP A 29 11.16 -16.79 10.81
N ARG A 30 11.50 -16.34 9.60
CA ARG A 30 10.56 -15.58 8.76
C ARG A 30 9.60 -16.54 8.06
N ASN A 31 8.30 -16.38 8.32
CA ASN A 31 7.24 -17.18 7.71
C ASN A 31 7.25 -17.00 6.16
N PRO A 32 7.32 -18.08 5.36
CA PRO A 32 7.33 -17.99 3.89
C PRO A 32 6.04 -17.41 3.28
N ASN A 33 4.92 -17.41 4.03
CA ASN A 33 3.67 -16.73 3.66
C ASN A 33 3.49 -15.35 4.34
N GLY A 34 4.56 -14.83 4.96
CA GLY A 34 4.57 -13.51 5.60
C GLY A 34 4.72 -12.38 4.58
N LEU A 35 4.90 -11.15 5.07
CA LEU A 35 5.06 -9.96 4.24
C LEU A 35 6.16 -10.17 3.16
N VAL A 36 5.74 -10.32 1.90
CA VAL A 36 6.64 -10.48 0.75
C VAL A 36 7.10 -9.09 0.30
N GLY A 37 8.40 -8.84 0.30
CA GLY A 37 8.97 -7.59 -0.20
C GLY A 37 8.77 -7.43 -1.71
N VAL A 38 8.94 -6.20 -2.22
CA VAL A 38 8.83 -5.90 -3.67
C VAL A 38 9.71 -6.84 -4.51
N VAL A 39 10.89 -7.19 -4.00
CA VAL A 39 11.84 -8.12 -4.62
C VAL A 39 11.32 -9.57 -4.65
N GLY A 40 10.62 -10.02 -3.61
CA GLY A 40 10.00 -11.35 -3.56
C GLY A 40 8.79 -11.47 -4.48
N ALA A 41 7.97 -10.42 -4.58
CA ALA A 41 6.86 -10.36 -5.54
C ALA A 41 7.38 -10.34 -6.99
N ALA A 42 8.46 -9.60 -7.25
CA ALA A 42 9.14 -9.59 -8.54
C ALA A 42 9.73 -10.96 -8.92
N ARG A 43 10.32 -11.68 -7.95
CA ARG A 43 10.85 -13.03 -8.16
C ARG A 43 9.74 -14.05 -8.44
N ALA A 44 8.65 -14.04 -7.66
CA ALA A 44 7.49 -14.91 -7.88
C ALA A 44 6.84 -14.67 -9.26
N GLY A 45 6.78 -13.40 -9.70
CA GLY A 45 6.33 -13.05 -11.05
C GLY A 45 7.26 -13.57 -12.15
N GLY A 46 8.57 -13.56 -11.92
CA GLY A 46 9.58 -14.12 -12.84
C GLY A 46 9.52 -15.64 -12.95
N GLU A 47 9.24 -16.34 -11.85
CA GLU A 47 9.03 -17.79 -11.81
C GLU A 47 7.79 -18.21 -12.61
N LEU A 48 6.69 -17.46 -12.48
CA LEU A 48 5.47 -17.69 -13.25
C LEU A 48 5.72 -17.56 -14.77
N LEU A 49 6.56 -16.62 -15.17
CA LEU A 49 6.93 -16.42 -16.58
C LEU A 49 7.96 -17.43 -17.10
N SER A 50 8.75 -18.05 -16.22
CA SER A 50 9.83 -18.98 -16.60
C SER A 50 9.40 -20.45 -16.57
N ALA A 51 8.16 -20.75 -16.18
CA ALA A 51 7.62 -22.10 -16.12
C ALA A 51 7.79 -22.85 -17.47
N PRO A 52 8.44 -24.03 -17.50
CA PRO A 52 8.79 -24.73 -18.74
C PRO A 52 7.59 -25.31 -19.52
N ASP A 53 6.51 -25.66 -18.81
CA ASP A 53 5.38 -26.44 -19.36
C ASP A 53 4.17 -25.60 -19.80
N VAL A 54 4.36 -24.30 -20.05
CA VAL A 54 3.27 -23.37 -20.36
C VAL A 54 3.25 -23.02 -21.85
N SER A 55 2.10 -23.20 -22.50
CA SER A 55 1.91 -22.82 -23.91
C SER A 55 2.11 -21.32 -24.13
N ALA A 56 2.54 -20.90 -25.33
CA ALA A 56 2.84 -19.50 -25.63
C ALA A 56 1.64 -18.55 -25.40
N SER A 57 0.43 -19.00 -25.70
CA SER A 57 -0.80 -18.23 -25.45
C SER A 57 -1.07 -18.05 -23.95
N GLN A 58 -0.78 -19.07 -23.16
CA GLN A 58 -1.02 -19.05 -21.72
C GLN A 58 0.02 -18.21 -20.98
N ARG A 59 1.28 -18.24 -21.42
CA ARG A 59 2.34 -17.35 -20.93
C ARG A 59 2.03 -15.87 -21.18
N ILE A 60 1.43 -15.54 -22.34
CA ILE A 60 0.97 -14.18 -22.63
C ILE A 60 -0.21 -13.80 -21.72
N GLY A 61 -1.14 -14.73 -21.48
CA GLY A 61 -2.26 -14.54 -20.54
C GLY A 61 -1.76 -14.21 -19.12
N ASP A 62 -0.85 -15.02 -18.59
CA ASP A 62 -0.27 -14.83 -17.26
C ASP A 62 0.52 -13.53 -17.16
N PHE A 63 1.25 -13.16 -18.21
CA PHE A 63 1.93 -11.87 -18.29
C PHE A 63 0.96 -10.69 -18.23
N VAL A 64 -0.15 -10.75 -18.98
CA VAL A 64 -1.19 -9.71 -18.95
C VAL A 64 -1.82 -9.61 -17.56
N VAL A 65 -2.10 -10.75 -16.91
CA VAL A 65 -2.63 -10.79 -15.53
C VAL A 65 -1.65 -10.16 -14.55
N LEU A 66 -0.36 -10.46 -14.67
CA LEU A 66 0.69 -9.87 -13.83
C LEU A 66 0.75 -8.35 -14.02
N VAL A 67 0.79 -7.87 -15.28
CA VAL A 67 0.81 -6.43 -15.59
C VAL A 67 -0.46 -5.75 -15.07
N ALA A 68 -1.63 -6.38 -15.23
CA ALA A 68 -2.89 -5.87 -14.70
C ALA A 68 -2.86 -5.78 -13.17
N GLY A 69 -2.34 -6.81 -12.49
CA GLY A 69 -2.19 -6.83 -11.03
C GLY A 69 -1.25 -5.72 -10.53
N VAL A 70 -0.11 -5.53 -11.20
CA VAL A 70 0.82 -4.44 -10.87
C VAL A 70 0.17 -3.07 -11.07
N ASN A 71 -0.51 -2.84 -12.21
CA ASN A 71 -1.20 -1.58 -12.47
C ASN A 71 -2.34 -1.32 -11.47
N LEU A 72 -3.09 -2.35 -11.11
CA LEU A 72 -4.13 -2.25 -10.08
C LEU A 72 -3.52 -1.91 -8.72
N ALA A 73 -2.43 -2.56 -8.33
CA ALA A 73 -1.73 -2.28 -7.08
C ALA A 73 -1.19 -0.84 -7.04
N VAL A 74 -0.55 -0.38 -8.13
CA VAL A 74 -0.07 1.01 -8.25
C VAL A 74 -1.24 1.99 -8.22
N GLY A 75 -2.33 1.71 -8.93
CA GLY A 75 -3.54 2.54 -8.92
C GLY A 75 -4.16 2.66 -7.52
N LEU A 76 -4.30 1.54 -6.80
CA LEU A 76 -4.79 1.53 -5.42
C LEU A 76 -3.84 2.24 -4.46
N PHE A 77 -2.52 2.05 -4.61
CA PHE A 77 -1.53 2.76 -3.82
C PHE A 77 -1.64 4.27 -4.06
N ASN A 78 -1.76 4.71 -5.31
CA ASN A 78 -1.95 6.12 -5.67
C ASN A 78 -3.24 6.71 -5.11
N LEU A 79 -4.28 5.91 -4.84
CA LEU A 79 -5.51 6.38 -4.21
C LEU A 79 -5.41 6.54 -2.68
N LEU A 80 -4.33 6.08 -2.05
CA LEU A 80 -4.13 6.28 -0.62
C LEU A 80 -4.05 7.77 -0.27
N PRO A 81 -4.60 8.20 0.88
CA PRO A 81 -4.65 9.60 1.30
C PRO A 81 -3.29 10.08 1.83
N LEU A 82 -2.22 9.91 1.04
CA LEU A 82 -0.86 10.30 1.35
C LEU A 82 -0.45 11.44 0.42
N PHE A 83 0.22 12.47 0.95
CA PHE A 83 0.62 13.64 0.16
C PHE A 83 1.46 13.40 -1.10
N PRO A 84 2.43 12.46 -1.12
CA PRO A 84 3.20 12.19 -2.34
C PRO A 84 2.41 11.38 -3.39
N LEU A 85 1.19 10.95 -3.07
CA LEU A 85 0.32 10.15 -3.95
C LEU A 85 -0.89 10.99 -4.38
N ASP A 86 -1.45 10.69 -5.55
CA ASP A 86 -2.56 11.44 -6.15
C ASP A 86 -3.79 11.53 -5.22
N GLY A 87 -4.01 10.49 -4.41
CA GLY A 87 -5.05 10.38 -3.39
C GLY A 87 -4.91 11.39 -2.25
N GLY A 88 -3.73 11.98 -2.04
CA GLY A 88 -3.53 13.09 -1.10
C GLY A 88 -4.36 14.32 -1.47
N HIS A 89 -4.53 14.60 -2.77
CA HIS A 89 -5.40 15.69 -3.22
C HIS A 89 -6.88 15.37 -2.99
N LEU A 90 -7.29 14.13 -3.27
CA LEU A 90 -8.64 13.66 -2.96
C LEU A 90 -8.94 13.69 -1.46
N ALA A 91 -7.95 13.37 -0.61
CA ALA A 91 -8.09 13.45 0.84
C ALA A 91 -8.29 14.88 1.33
N VAL A 92 -7.53 15.84 0.79
CA VAL A 92 -7.69 17.27 1.10
C VAL A 92 -9.06 17.76 0.66
N LEU A 93 -9.48 17.43 -0.57
CA LEU A 93 -10.81 17.80 -1.08
C LEU A 93 -11.93 17.17 -0.26
N GLY A 94 -11.78 15.91 0.12
CA GLY A 94 -12.73 15.21 1.00
C GLY A 94 -12.83 15.86 2.38
N PHE A 95 -11.69 16.23 2.97
CA PHE A 95 -11.65 16.97 4.24
C PHE A 95 -12.29 18.35 4.13
N GLU A 96 -12.00 19.10 3.06
CA GLU A 96 -12.63 20.40 2.78
C GLU A 96 -14.15 20.26 2.67
N GLN A 97 -14.61 19.30 1.88
CA GLN A 97 -16.03 19.04 1.65
C GLN A 97 -16.73 18.60 2.93
N ALA A 98 -16.13 17.71 3.71
CA ALA A 98 -16.68 17.27 5.00
C ALA A 98 -16.75 18.42 6.01
N ARG A 99 -15.67 19.19 6.16
CA ARG A 99 -15.61 20.36 7.05
C ARG A 99 -16.64 21.42 6.67
N HIS A 100 -16.80 21.70 5.38
CA HIS A 100 -17.82 22.64 4.91
C HIS A 100 -19.24 22.09 5.05
N GLY A 101 -19.44 20.79 4.85
CA GLY A 101 -20.70 20.11 5.13
C GLY A 101 -21.15 20.35 6.57
N VAL A 102 -20.26 20.10 7.53
CA VAL A 102 -20.51 20.36 8.96
C VAL A 102 -20.77 21.84 9.22
N ARG A 103 -19.98 22.76 8.65
CA ARG A 103 -20.18 24.20 8.84
C ARG A 103 -21.50 24.71 8.26
N ARG A 104 -21.96 24.16 7.13
CA ARG A 104 -23.28 24.46 6.55
C ARG A 104 -24.42 24.03 7.48
N LEU A 105 -24.27 22.88 8.15
CA LEU A 105 -25.24 22.42 9.15
C LEU A 105 -25.29 23.35 10.36
N THR A 106 -24.16 23.97 10.74
CA THR A 106 -24.10 24.99 11.80
C THR A 106 -24.40 26.41 11.32
N GLY A 107 -25.05 26.58 10.16
CA GLY A 107 -25.53 27.88 9.66
C GLY A 107 -24.53 28.74 8.87
N TYR A 108 -23.31 28.24 8.60
CA TYR A 108 -22.33 28.97 7.79
C TYR A 108 -22.67 28.87 6.30
N ARG A 109 -22.91 30.03 5.66
CA ARG A 109 -23.22 30.17 4.22
C ARG A 109 -22.06 30.75 3.39
N GLY A 110 -20.86 30.87 3.95
CA GLY A 110 -19.70 31.40 3.24
C GLY A 110 -19.10 30.41 2.23
N PRO A 111 -18.25 30.87 1.30
CA PRO A 111 -17.63 30.03 0.27
C PRO A 111 -16.66 28.99 0.84
N VAL A 112 -16.39 27.94 0.04
CA VAL A 112 -15.46 26.87 0.38
C VAL A 112 -14.03 27.42 0.43
N LYS A 113 -13.49 27.62 1.64
CA LYS A 113 -12.08 27.97 1.83
C LYS A 113 -11.20 26.75 1.55
N ARG A 114 -10.39 26.85 0.50
CA ARG A 114 -9.38 25.84 0.12
C ARG A 114 -8.24 25.81 1.13
N VAL A 115 -7.66 24.64 1.34
CA VAL A 115 -6.45 24.42 2.13
C VAL A 115 -5.25 24.81 1.27
N ASP A 116 -4.31 25.54 1.86
CA ASP A 116 -3.06 25.88 1.18
C ASP A 116 -2.16 24.64 1.07
N LEU A 117 -2.04 24.05 -0.13
CA LEU A 117 -1.17 22.90 -0.37
C LEU A 117 0.31 23.18 -0.03
N VAL A 118 0.74 24.43 -0.13
CA VAL A 118 2.10 24.86 0.25
C VAL A 118 2.42 24.54 1.71
N LYS A 119 1.43 24.61 2.60
CA LYS A 119 1.60 24.27 4.03
C LYS A 119 1.76 22.76 4.26
N LEU A 120 1.43 21.95 3.27
CA LEU A 120 1.46 20.50 3.33
C LEU A 120 2.75 19.93 2.70
N LEU A 121 3.52 20.77 1.99
CA LEU A 121 4.83 20.41 1.44
C LEU A 121 5.80 19.85 2.49
N PRO A 122 5.93 20.42 3.70
CA PRO A 122 6.83 19.85 4.72
C PRO A 122 6.46 18.41 5.08
N ALA A 123 5.15 18.11 5.18
CA ALA A 123 4.66 16.76 5.44
C ALA A 123 4.89 15.83 4.24
N ALA A 124 4.72 16.34 3.01
CA ALA A 124 5.03 15.61 1.80
C ALA A 124 6.52 15.20 1.75
N TYR A 125 7.43 16.14 2.03
CA TYR A 125 8.87 15.86 2.09
C TYR A 125 9.24 14.87 3.19
N ALA A 126 8.62 14.98 4.37
CA ALA A 126 8.82 13.99 5.45
C ALA A 126 8.37 12.59 5.02
N MET A 127 7.22 12.47 4.34
CA MET A 127 6.72 11.19 3.84
C MET A 127 7.65 10.59 2.76
N VAL A 128 8.14 11.42 1.83
CA VAL A 128 9.10 10.97 0.81
C VAL A 128 10.39 10.48 1.46
N ALA A 129 10.94 11.26 2.41
CA ALA A 129 12.13 10.86 3.16
C ALA A 129 11.91 9.53 3.92
N PHE A 130 10.73 9.34 4.51
CA PHE A 130 10.36 8.10 5.17
C PHE A 130 10.35 6.91 4.21
N PHE A 131 9.71 7.04 3.03
CA PHE A 131 9.69 5.94 2.05
C PHE A 131 11.07 5.63 1.49
N VAL A 132 11.91 6.65 1.25
CA VAL A 132 13.30 6.45 0.84
C VAL A 132 14.08 5.70 1.92
N LEU A 133 13.98 6.13 3.18
CA LEU A 133 14.66 5.48 4.30
C LEU A 133 14.20 4.03 4.49
N LEU A 134 12.89 3.80 4.43
CA LEU A 134 12.28 2.48 4.53
C LEU A 134 12.75 1.58 3.37
N SER A 135 12.78 2.09 2.16
CA SER A 135 13.25 1.35 0.97
C SER A 135 14.71 0.96 1.10
N LEU A 136 15.57 1.88 1.57
CA LEU A 136 16.98 1.60 1.83
C LEU A 136 17.16 0.56 2.94
N LEU A 137 16.36 0.64 4.00
CA LEU A 137 16.38 -0.32 5.10
C LEU A 137 15.98 -1.72 4.63
N ILE A 138 14.87 -1.86 3.88
CA ILE A 138 14.43 -3.16 3.35
C ILE A 138 15.46 -3.71 2.36
N LEU A 139 15.99 -2.87 1.46
CA LEU A 139 17.02 -3.28 0.51
C LEU A 139 18.29 -3.76 1.23
N SER A 140 18.73 -3.05 2.27
CA SER A 140 19.88 -3.48 3.07
C SER A 140 19.62 -4.80 3.81
N ALA A 141 18.40 -5.02 4.30
CA ALA A 141 17.99 -6.27 4.94
C ALA A 141 17.99 -7.44 3.95
N ASP A 142 17.51 -7.25 2.72
CA ASP A 142 17.52 -8.27 1.67
C ASP A 142 18.95 -8.62 1.21
N ILE A 143 19.89 -7.66 1.25
CA ILE A 143 21.31 -7.92 0.94
C ILE A 143 22.01 -8.71 2.07
N VAL A 144 21.74 -8.36 3.33
CA VAL A 144 22.41 -8.99 4.48
C VAL A 144 21.80 -10.35 4.82
N ASN A 145 20.49 -10.52 4.67
CA ASN A 145 19.78 -11.76 4.97
C ASN A 145 18.74 -12.09 3.88
N PRO A 146 19.19 -12.59 2.71
CA PRO A 146 18.31 -12.85 1.58
C PRO A 146 17.30 -13.96 1.90
N ILE A 147 16.02 -13.70 1.63
CA ILE A 147 14.94 -14.71 1.73
C ILE A 147 15.26 -15.85 0.76
N ARG A 148 15.48 -17.06 1.31
CA ARG A 148 15.62 -18.29 0.53
C ARG A 148 14.28 -19.00 0.50
N PHE A 149 13.69 -19.10 -0.67
CA PHE A 149 12.61 -20.05 -0.93
C PHE A 149 13.29 -21.39 -1.24
N ASN A 150 13.04 -22.41 -0.41
CA ASN A 150 13.39 -23.80 -0.67
C ASN A 150 12.12 -24.58 -0.95
#